data_AF-A0A1B0D7D7-F1
#
_entry.id   AF-A0A1B0D7D7-F1
#
_cell.length_a   1.000
_cell.length_b   1.000
_cell.length_c   1.000
_cell.angle_alpha   90.00
_cell.angle_beta   90.00
_cell.angle_gamma   90.00
#
_symmetry.space_group_name_H-M   'P 1'
#
loop_
_entity.id
_entity.type
_entity.pdbx_description
1 polymer ?
#
loop_
_entity_poly.entity_id
_entity_poly.type
_entity_poly.pdbx_seq_one_letter_code
_entity_poly.pdbx_strand_id
1 'polypeptide(L)'
;MYNFNGDFRRRPEQNFSGQSRKPDRESVIRKAQLERLKREEARLQETSAFVIQSFFRSCHQRQTVKAIERGNFDAYSPAQNAQVSVQQLDYLLKRFIFFYDHSRTDDGQRLLKICELVIQDAETVCHNVLRHTIWKYRLQRLLHIALRQLHASLNLPPILLQIYEIFIVNDSPAPWHQIVVEILKYLLQRNFFLYLRAIIDGQSGLIPTNPADISPNLPCFRYLQLTMKPLYLIQYAEDENFRYFLPFS
;
A
#
# COMPACT_ATOMS: atom_id res chain seq x y z
N MET A 1 -34.25 35.21 -6.40
CA MET A 1 -33.07 36.10 -6.51
C MET A 1 -32.47 36.26 -5.12
N TYR A 2 -31.22 35.86 -4.93
CA TYR A 2 -30.51 35.97 -3.65
C TYR A 2 -29.98 37.39 -3.51
N ASN A 3 -30.55 38.20 -2.61
CA ASN A 3 -30.08 39.55 -2.33
C ASN A 3 -28.83 39.49 -1.44
N PHE A 4 -27.68 39.77 -2.05
CA PHE A 4 -26.41 39.94 -1.38
C PHE A 4 -26.32 41.37 -0.83
N ASN A 5 -26.66 41.56 0.45
CA ASN A 5 -26.47 42.83 1.14
C ASN A 5 -25.00 42.93 1.57
N GLY A 6 -24.18 43.53 0.71
CA GLY A 6 -22.73 43.68 0.90
C GLY A 6 -22.35 44.62 2.03
N ASP A 7 -22.40 44.15 3.27
CA ASP A 7 -21.76 44.83 4.40
C ASP A 7 -20.30 44.34 4.55
N PHE A 8 -19.46 44.76 3.61
CA PHE A 8 -18.08 44.26 3.43
C PHE A 8 -17.07 44.91 4.41
N ARG A 9 -17.50 45.81 5.29
CA ARG A 9 -16.62 46.51 6.24
C ARG A 9 -17.23 46.48 7.64
N ARG A 10 -16.66 45.66 8.52
CA ARG A 10 -16.91 45.77 9.97
C ARG A 10 -16.54 47.18 10.41
N ARG A 11 -17.53 47.97 10.83
CA ARG A 11 -17.29 49.24 11.50
C ARG A 11 -16.48 48.95 12.78
N PRO A 12 -15.49 49.78 13.15
CA PRO A 12 -14.79 49.59 14.42
C PRO A 12 -15.81 49.60 15.56
N GLU A 13 -15.82 48.55 16.39
CA GLU A 13 -16.61 48.57 17.62
C GLU A 13 -16.04 49.66 18.54
N GLN A 14 -16.75 50.78 18.65
CA GLN A 14 -16.41 51.84 19.59
C GLN A 14 -16.85 51.44 21.00
N ASN A 15 -15.88 51.13 21.85
CA ASN A 15 -16.12 50.92 23.27
C ASN A 15 -16.34 52.28 23.97
N PHE A 16 -17.60 52.70 24.08
CA PHE A 16 -18.01 53.92 24.82
C PHE A 16 -17.95 53.77 26.36
N SER A 17 -17.36 52.69 26.88
CA SER A 17 -17.36 52.37 28.32
C SER A 17 -16.48 53.28 29.18
N GLY A 18 -15.74 54.22 28.58
CA GLY A 18 -14.74 55.04 29.27
C GLY A 18 -15.27 56.25 30.04
N GLN A 19 -16.57 56.58 29.96
CA GLN A 19 -17.01 57.95 30.24
C GLN A 19 -17.79 58.19 31.55
N SER A 20 -17.83 57.28 32.55
CA SER A 20 -18.50 57.67 33.81
C SER A 20 -18.08 57.04 35.14
N ARG A 21 -17.42 55.87 35.23
CA ARG A 21 -17.07 55.30 36.55
C ARG A 21 -15.72 54.60 36.52
N LYS A 22 -14.83 54.91 37.48
CA LYS A 22 -13.60 54.14 37.72
C LYS A 22 -14.02 52.71 38.09
N PRO A 23 -13.79 51.71 37.25
CA PRO A 23 -14.18 50.34 37.55
C PRO A 23 -13.35 49.81 38.72
N ASP A 24 -13.97 49.00 39.57
CA ASP A 24 -13.29 48.31 40.66
C ASP A 24 -12.17 47.41 40.11
N ARG A 25 -11.01 47.39 40.76
CA ARG A 25 -9.80 46.72 40.27
C ARG A 25 -10.05 45.24 39.98
N GLU A 26 -10.81 44.57 40.83
CA GLU A 26 -11.18 43.16 40.65
C GLU A 26 -12.06 42.95 39.41
N SER A 27 -12.99 43.87 39.15
CA SER A 27 -13.85 43.81 37.96
C SER A 27 -13.06 43.97 36.65
N VAL A 28 -12.03 44.83 36.64
CA VAL A 28 -11.13 45.00 35.49
C VAL A 28 -10.30 43.74 35.25
N ILE A 29 -9.73 43.17 36.31
CA ILE A 29 -8.93 41.94 36.23
C ILE A 29 -9.79 40.78 35.72
N ARG A 30 -11.00 40.60 36.25
CA ARG A 30 -11.93 39.55 35.82
C ARG A 30 -12.31 39.70 34.36
N LYS A 31 -12.61 40.92 33.91
CA LYS A 31 -12.94 41.20 32.50
C LYS A 31 -11.75 40.90 31.58
N ALA A 32 -10.54 41.29 31.96
CA ALA A 32 -9.33 40.99 31.20
C ALA A 32 -9.04 39.48 31.12
N GLN A 33 -9.26 38.74 32.21
CA GLN A 33 -9.12 37.28 32.23
C GLN A 33 -10.13 36.60 31.31
N LEU A 34 -11.41 36.98 31.37
CA LEU A 34 -12.45 36.44 30.48
C LEU A 34 -12.16 36.73 29.01
N GLU A 35 -11.66 37.92 28.71
CA GLU A 35 -11.29 38.28 27.34
C GLU A 35 -10.07 37.48 26.84
N ARG A 36 -9.09 37.18 27.71
CA ARG A 36 -7.97 36.29 27.39
C ARG A 36 -8.45 34.87 27.11
N LEU A 37 -9.29 34.31 27.98
CA LEU A 37 -9.88 32.98 27.79
C LEU A 37 -10.64 32.90 26.46
N LYS A 38 -11.45 33.91 26.13
CA LYS A 38 -12.17 33.98 24.85
C LYS A 38 -11.23 34.02 23.65
N ARG A 39 -10.10 34.74 23.75
CA ARG A 39 -9.08 34.76 22.67
C ARG A 39 -8.37 33.41 22.53
N GLU A 40 -8.07 32.73 23.63
CA GLU A 40 -7.45 31.41 23.61
C GLU A 40 -8.39 30.35 23.03
N GLU A 41 -9.67 30.37 23.41
CA GLU A 41 -10.68 29.48 22.85
C GLU A 41 -10.85 29.70 21.34
N ALA A 42 -10.91 30.96 20.90
CA ALA A 42 -10.99 31.29 19.48
C ALA A 42 -9.75 30.79 18.70
N ARG A 43 -8.54 30.96 19.26
CA ARG A 43 -7.31 30.42 18.67
C ARG A 43 -7.34 28.89 18.61
N LEU A 44 -7.82 28.24 19.66
CA LEU A 44 -7.94 26.78 19.70
C LEU A 44 -8.91 26.27 18.63
N GLN A 45 -10.06 26.93 18.47
CA GLN A 45 -11.02 26.62 17.42
C GLN A 45 -10.41 26.80 16.01
N GLU A 46 -9.70 27.91 15.78
CA GLU A 46 -9.05 28.19 14.50
C GLU A 46 -7.97 27.16 14.16
N THR A 47 -7.08 26.86 15.10
CA THR A 47 -6.03 25.84 14.92
C THR A 47 -6.62 24.46 14.67
N SER A 48 -7.66 24.07 15.41
CA SER A 48 -8.35 22.80 15.21
C SER A 48 -8.99 22.71 13.82
N ALA A 49 -9.66 23.78 13.37
CA ALA A 49 -10.22 23.87 12.04
C ALA A 49 -9.13 23.76 10.96
N PHE A 50 -8.00 24.45 11.14
CA PHE A 50 -6.87 24.38 10.21
C PHE A 50 -6.30 22.96 10.11
N VAL A 51 -6.11 22.26 11.24
CA VAL A 51 -5.62 20.87 11.24
C VAL A 51 -6.58 19.95 10.49
N ILE A 52 -7.89 20.04 10.76
CA ILE A 52 -8.91 19.22 10.08
C ILE A 52 -8.92 19.52 8.57
N GLN A 53 -8.89 20.79 8.19
CA GLN A 53 -8.90 21.20 6.78
C GLN A 53 -7.63 20.74 6.05
N SER A 54 -6.46 20.88 6.66
CA SER A 54 -5.19 20.47 6.07
C SER A 54 -5.14 18.95 5.86
N PHE A 55 -5.60 18.18 6.85
CA PHE A 55 -5.76 16.73 6.74
C PHE A 55 -6.74 16.35 5.62
N PHE A 56 -7.94 16.94 5.60
CA PHE A 56 -8.94 16.66 4.58
C PHE A 56 -8.42 16.96 3.17
N ARG A 57 -7.83 18.14 2.96
CA ARG A 57 -7.25 18.54 1.66
C ARG A 57 -6.18 17.56 1.21
N SER A 58 -5.30 17.13 2.13
CA SER A 58 -4.26 16.15 1.83
C SER A 58 -4.84 14.78 1.46
N CYS A 59 -5.82 14.28 2.23
CA CYS A 59 -6.52 13.03 1.94
C CYS A 59 -7.22 13.07 0.58
N HIS A 60 -7.98 14.14 0.33
CA HIS A 60 -8.69 14.33 -0.93
C HIS A 60 -7.72 14.40 -2.11
N GLN A 61 -6.65 15.19 -2.01
CA GLN A 61 -5.64 15.28 -3.06
C GLN A 61 -4.99 13.93 -3.35
N ARG A 62 -4.65 13.13 -2.33
CA ARG A 62 -4.10 11.77 -2.53
C ARG A 62 -5.08 10.87 -3.28
N GLN A 63 -6.38 10.92 -2.95
CA GLN A 63 -7.40 10.14 -3.66
C GLN A 63 -7.55 10.59 -5.11
N THR A 64 -7.58 11.91 -5.36
CA THR A 64 -7.67 12.47 -6.71
C THR A 64 -6.47 12.06 -7.57
N VAL A 65 -5.25 12.18 -7.06
CA VAL A 65 -4.04 11.75 -7.79
C VAL A 65 -4.06 10.25 -8.07
N LYS A 66 -4.47 9.42 -7.10
CA LYS A 66 -4.63 7.97 -7.35
C LYS A 66 -5.67 7.68 -8.43
N ALA A 67 -6.77 8.42 -8.49
CA ALA A 67 -7.78 8.26 -9.54
C ALA A 67 -7.24 8.64 -10.93
N ILE A 68 -6.47 9.73 -11.01
CA ILE A 68 -5.79 10.14 -12.25
C ILE A 68 -4.80 9.06 -12.70
N GLU A 69 -3.98 8.53 -11.79
CA GLU A 69 -3.01 7.50 -12.14
C GLU A 69 -3.65 6.17 -12.54
N ARG A 70 -4.84 5.83 -12.03
CA ARG A 70 -5.65 4.72 -12.55
C ARG A 70 -6.08 4.97 -13.99
N GLY A 71 -6.61 6.15 -14.29
CA GLY A 71 -6.98 6.52 -15.66
C GLY A 71 -5.79 6.46 -16.62
N ASN A 72 -4.62 6.97 -16.20
CA ASN A 72 -3.38 6.90 -16.97
C ASN A 72 -2.91 5.45 -17.19
N PHE A 73 -3.08 4.59 -16.18
CA PHE A 73 -2.75 3.17 -16.28
C PHE A 73 -3.67 2.46 -17.27
N ASP A 74 -4.98 2.70 -17.18
CA ASP A 74 -5.98 2.06 -18.05
C ASP A 74 -5.81 2.51 -19.51
N ALA A 75 -5.58 3.80 -19.74
CA ALA A 75 -5.36 4.36 -21.08
C ALA A 75 -4.08 3.85 -21.75
N TYR A 76 -3.05 3.55 -20.94
CA TYR A 76 -1.76 3.07 -21.42
C TYR A 76 -1.63 1.54 -21.35
N SER A 77 -2.70 0.86 -20.92
CA SER A 77 -2.70 -0.58 -20.74
C SER A 77 -2.73 -1.26 -22.12
N PRO A 78 -1.74 -2.11 -22.45
CA PRO A 78 -1.67 -2.76 -23.75
C PRO A 78 -2.89 -3.67 -23.98
N ALA A 79 -3.24 -3.89 -25.25
CA ALA A 79 -4.17 -4.95 -25.61
C ALA A 79 -3.64 -6.31 -25.15
N GLN A 80 -4.54 -7.27 -24.89
CA GLN A 80 -4.13 -8.62 -24.50
C GLN A 80 -3.16 -9.20 -25.55
N ASN A 81 -2.04 -9.76 -25.10
CA ASN A 81 -0.99 -10.41 -25.90
C ASN A 81 -0.11 -9.49 -26.77
N ALA A 82 -0.10 -8.18 -26.53
CA ALA A 82 0.90 -7.30 -27.16
C ALA A 82 2.23 -7.38 -26.39
N GLN A 83 3.36 -7.52 -27.10
CA GLN A 83 4.68 -7.38 -26.49
C GLN A 83 4.83 -5.97 -25.91
N VAL A 84 5.26 -5.90 -24.66
CA VAL A 84 5.38 -4.63 -23.91
C VAL A 84 6.84 -4.24 -23.84
N SER A 85 7.15 -2.99 -24.20
CA SER A 85 8.52 -2.51 -24.04
C SER A 85 8.88 -2.35 -22.56
N VAL A 86 10.17 -2.45 -22.23
CA VAL A 86 10.65 -2.24 -20.84
C VAL A 86 10.19 -0.90 -20.27
N GLN A 87 10.13 0.15 -21.09
CA GLN A 87 9.69 1.48 -20.70
C GLN A 87 8.19 1.51 -20.40
N GLN A 88 7.39 0.77 -21.16
CA GLN A 88 5.96 0.64 -20.91
C GLN A 88 5.70 -0.14 -19.61
N LEU A 89 6.42 -1.24 -19.38
CA LEU A 89 6.31 -1.99 -18.14
C LEU A 89 6.77 -1.16 -16.93
N ASP A 90 7.85 -0.38 -17.07
CA ASP A 90 8.30 0.59 -16.05
C ASP A 90 7.20 1.60 -15.71
N TYR A 91 6.55 2.14 -16.76
CA TYR A 91 5.49 3.14 -16.67
C TYR A 91 4.26 2.60 -15.95
N LEU A 92 3.88 1.35 -16.22
CA LEU A 92 2.72 0.69 -15.63
C LEU A 92 2.99 0.29 -14.18
N LEU A 93 4.12 -0.38 -13.91
CA LEU A 93 4.46 -0.86 -12.56
C LEU A 93 4.53 0.26 -11.53
N LYS A 94 5.18 1.38 -11.87
CA LYS A 94 5.34 2.50 -10.92
C LYS A 94 3.99 3.10 -10.49
N ARG A 95 3.04 3.20 -11.43
CA ARG A 95 1.70 3.72 -11.17
C ARG A 95 0.86 2.72 -10.40
N PHE A 96 0.87 1.47 -10.85
CA PHE A 96 0.13 0.41 -10.21
C PHE A 96 0.46 0.32 -8.72
N ILE A 97 1.75 0.26 -8.36
CA ILE A 97 2.19 0.19 -6.96
C ILE A 97 1.79 1.43 -6.14
N PHE A 98 1.67 2.59 -6.80
CA PHE A 98 1.28 3.84 -6.17
C PHE A 98 -0.23 3.91 -5.88
N PHE A 99 -1.08 3.60 -6.86
CA PHE A 99 -2.52 3.77 -6.70
C PHE A 99 -3.22 2.57 -6.06
N TYR A 100 -2.68 1.35 -6.21
CA TYR A 100 -3.36 0.11 -5.85
C TYR A 100 -4.04 0.17 -4.49
N ASP A 101 -5.30 -0.23 -4.47
CA ASP A 101 -6.13 -0.34 -3.29
C ASP A 101 -6.80 -1.71 -3.25
N HIS A 102 -6.44 -2.49 -2.24
CA HIS A 102 -6.94 -3.84 -2.04
C HIS A 102 -8.46 -3.90 -1.79
N SER A 103 -9.07 -2.82 -1.31
CA SER A 103 -10.52 -2.76 -1.10
C SER A 103 -11.32 -2.69 -2.40
N ARG A 104 -10.66 -2.44 -3.54
CA ARG A 104 -11.33 -2.26 -4.82
C ARG A 104 -11.14 -3.45 -5.74
N THR A 105 -12.24 -3.94 -6.30
CA THR A 105 -12.25 -5.08 -7.21
C THR A 105 -11.60 -4.78 -8.56
N ASP A 106 -11.73 -3.55 -9.06
CA ASP A 106 -11.11 -3.09 -10.31
C ASP A 106 -9.57 -3.08 -10.22
N ASP A 107 -9.01 -2.63 -9.09
CA ASP A 107 -7.57 -2.72 -8.83
C ASP A 107 -7.10 -4.19 -8.72
N GLY A 108 -7.97 -5.10 -8.27
CA GLY A 108 -7.74 -6.54 -8.33
C GLY A 108 -7.60 -7.07 -9.77
N GLN A 109 -8.43 -6.62 -10.71
CA GLN A 109 -8.30 -7.01 -12.12
C GLN A 109 -7.04 -6.43 -12.76
N ARG A 110 -6.69 -5.17 -12.43
CA ARG A 110 -5.43 -4.54 -12.87
C ARG A 110 -4.20 -5.30 -12.37
N LEU A 111 -4.27 -5.86 -11.14
CA LEU A 111 -3.21 -6.70 -10.60
C LEU A 111 -2.99 -7.93 -11.46
N LEU A 112 -4.05 -8.65 -11.82
CA LEU A 112 -3.94 -9.86 -12.66
C LEU A 112 -3.26 -9.53 -13.98
N LYS A 113 -3.69 -8.45 -14.64
CA LYS A 113 -3.10 -7.98 -15.89
C LYS A 113 -1.61 -7.63 -15.75
N ILE A 114 -1.21 -6.98 -14.65
CA ILE A 114 0.20 -6.66 -14.40
C ILE A 114 1.02 -7.92 -14.13
N CYS A 115 0.47 -8.87 -13.38
CA CYS A 115 1.14 -10.15 -13.16
C CYS A 115 1.32 -10.91 -14.48
N GLU A 116 0.32 -10.92 -15.36
CA GLU A 116 0.44 -11.52 -16.70
C GLU A 116 1.58 -10.89 -17.51
N LEU A 117 1.66 -9.56 -17.58
CA LEU A 117 2.74 -8.86 -18.31
C LEU A 117 4.12 -9.15 -17.71
N VAL A 118 4.23 -9.14 -16.39
CA VAL A 118 5.48 -9.42 -15.67
C VAL A 118 5.94 -10.86 -15.88
N ILE A 119 5.01 -11.80 -15.98
CA ILE A 119 5.29 -13.21 -16.24
C ILE A 119 5.71 -13.42 -17.71
N GLN A 120 5.02 -12.77 -18.66
CA GLN A 120 5.34 -12.86 -20.08
C GLN A 120 6.78 -12.38 -20.38
N ASP A 121 7.20 -11.28 -19.75
CA ASP A 121 8.53 -10.69 -19.95
C ASP A 121 9.47 -10.95 -18.73
N ALA A 122 9.38 -12.12 -18.11
CA ALA A 122 10.09 -12.43 -16.86
C ALA A 122 11.61 -12.26 -16.96
N GLU A 123 12.24 -12.65 -18.08
CA GLU A 123 13.69 -12.47 -18.28
C GLU A 123 14.10 -10.99 -18.26
N THR A 124 13.32 -10.15 -18.94
CA THR A 124 13.50 -8.70 -18.95
C THR A 124 13.36 -8.12 -17.55
N VAL A 125 12.38 -8.58 -16.77
CA VAL A 125 12.18 -8.17 -15.38
C VAL A 125 13.38 -8.57 -14.53
N CYS A 126 13.83 -9.82 -14.61
CA CYS A 126 15.01 -10.31 -13.89
C CYS A 126 16.25 -9.48 -14.21
N HIS A 127 16.52 -9.20 -15.48
CA HIS A 127 17.65 -8.38 -15.92
C HIS A 127 17.61 -6.96 -15.35
N ASN A 128 16.44 -6.33 -15.34
CA ASN A 128 16.27 -4.98 -14.78
C ASN A 128 16.35 -4.96 -13.26
N VAL A 129 15.85 -5.99 -12.57
CA VAL A 129 15.97 -6.15 -11.11
C VAL A 129 17.43 -6.26 -10.68
N LEU A 130 18.26 -6.99 -11.46
CA LEU A 130 19.68 -7.12 -11.21
C LEU A 130 20.45 -5.81 -11.39
N ARG A 131 20.01 -4.94 -12.29
CA ARG A 131 20.69 -3.67 -12.61
C ARG A 131 20.19 -2.48 -11.81
N HIS A 132 18.93 -2.49 -11.39
CA HIS A 132 18.25 -1.32 -10.86
C HIS A 132 17.49 -1.63 -9.57
N THR A 133 17.86 -0.94 -8.48
CA THR A 133 17.23 -1.07 -7.16
C THR A 133 15.74 -0.73 -7.18
N ILE A 134 15.32 0.19 -8.05
CA ILE A 134 13.92 0.57 -8.23
C ILE A 134 13.09 -0.61 -8.74
N TRP A 135 13.62 -1.39 -9.69
CA TRP A 135 12.93 -2.56 -10.23
C TRP A 135 12.80 -3.67 -9.18
N LYS A 136 13.86 -3.88 -8.38
CA LYS A 136 13.81 -4.77 -7.21
C LYS A 136 12.71 -4.38 -6.23
N TYR A 137 12.65 -3.10 -5.84
CA TYR A 137 11.59 -2.59 -4.96
C TYR A 137 10.20 -2.79 -5.56
N ARG A 138 10.04 -2.57 -6.86
CA ARG A 138 8.75 -2.74 -7.54
C ARG A 138 8.31 -4.20 -7.55
N LEU A 139 9.22 -5.14 -7.82
CA LEU A 139 8.93 -6.57 -7.75
C LEU A 139 8.57 -7.00 -6.32
N GLN A 140 9.34 -6.57 -5.32
CA GLN A 140 9.05 -6.80 -3.90
C GLN A 140 7.65 -6.30 -3.51
N ARG A 141 7.29 -5.09 -3.92
CA ARG A 141 5.97 -4.49 -3.68
C ARG A 141 4.87 -5.27 -4.39
N LEU A 142 5.07 -5.63 -5.65
CA LEU A 142 4.11 -6.38 -6.46
C LEU A 142 3.82 -7.75 -5.84
N LEU A 143 4.87 -8.49 -5.45
CA LEU A 143 4.73 -9.76 -4.75
C LEU A 143 3.93 -9.57 -3.45
N HIS A 144 4.31 -8.62 -2.60
CA HIS A 144 3.54 -8.36 -1.37
C HIS A 144 2.06 -8.04 -1.64
N ILE A 145 1.76 -7.25 -2.67
CA ILE A 145 0.38 -6.97 -3.10
C ILE A 145 -0.32 -8.26 -3.53
N ALA A 146 0.32 -9.09 -4.35
CA ALA A 146 -0.20 -10.38 -4.78
C ALA A 146 -0.49 -11.32 -3.59
N LEU A 147 0.37 -11.33 -2.56
CA LEU A 147 0.14 -12.12 -1.35
C LEU A 147 -1.11 -11.68 -0.60
N ARG A 148 -1.27 -10.36 -0.42
CA ARG A 148 -2.45 -9.79 0.24
C ARG A 148 -3.72 -10.07 -0.56
N GLN A 149 -3.63 -10.04 -1.89
CA GLN A 149 -4.75 -10.40 -2.74
C GLN A 149 -5.13 -11.88 -2.63
N LEU A 150 -4.13 -12.78 -2.64
CA LEU A 150 -4.34 -14.21 -2.41
C LEU A 150 -5.00 -14.48 -1.06
N HIS A 151 -4.58 -13.77 -0.01
CA HIS A 151 -5.15 -13.92 1.33
C HIS A 151 -6.61 -13.48 1.42
N ALA A 152 -7.00 -12.40 0.76
CA ALA A 152 -8.37 -11.88 0.89
C ALA A 152 -9.36 -12.48 -0.11
N SER A 153 -8.87 -13.06 -1.20
CA SER A 153 -9.71 -13.69 -2.21
C SER A 153 -9.92 -15.16 -1.88
N LEU A 154 -11.18 -15.58 -1.74
CA LEU A 154 -11.54 -17.01 -1.58
C LEU A 154 -11.18 -17.82 -2.83
N ASN A 155 -11.29 -17.20 -4.01
CA ASN A 155 -10.87 -17.78 -5.29
C ASN A 155 -9.46 -17.30 -5.61
N LEU A 156 -8.49 -18.22 -5.60
CA LEU A 156 -7.09 -17.92 -5.84
C LEU A 156 -6.81 -17.89 -7.34
N PRO A 157 -6.50 -16.73 -7.94
CA PRO A 157 -6.14 -16.68 -9.35
C PRO A 157 -4.79 -17.40 -9.54
N PRO A 158 -4.69 -18.44 -10.38
CA PRO A 158 -3.45 -19.22 -10.54
C PRO A 158 -2.24 -18.37 -10.92
N ILE A 159 -2.48 -17.28 -11.66
CA ILE A 159 -1.46 -16.31 -12.07
C ILE A 159 -0.70 -15.69 -10.89
N LEU A 160 -1.39 -15.48 -9.75
CA LEU A 160 -0.79 -14.91 -8.56
C LEU A 160 0.10 -15.91 -7.82
N LEU A 161 -0.05 -17.22 -8.03
CA LEU A 161 0.89 -18.23 -7.54
C LEU A 161 2.05 -18.41 -8.52
N GLN A 162 1.75 -18.36 -9.82
CA GLN A 162 2.74 -18.51 -10.89
C GLN A 162 3.84 -17.43 -10.84
N ILE A 163 3.50 -16.20 -10.45
CA ILE A 163 4.51 -15.14 -10.29
C ILE A 163 5.54 -15.51 -9.21
N TYR A 164 5.12 -16.17 -8.12
CA TYR A 164 6.06 -16.63 -7.09
C TYR A 164 6.89 -17.82 -7.56
N GLU A 165 6.29 -18.71 -8.34
CA GLU A 165 6.99 -19.85 -8.92
C GLU A 165 8.17 -19.39 -9.77
N ILE A 166 7.94 -18.39 -10.63
CA ILE A 166 8.95 -17.84 -11.53
C ILE A 166 10.05 -17.08 -10.79
N PHE A 167 9.69 -16.19 -9.85
CA PHE A 167 10.67 -15.28 -9.24
C PHE A 167 11.27 -15.78 -7.93
N ILE A 168 10.64 -16.72 -7.21
CA ILE A 168 11.12 -17.23 -5.91
C ILE A 168 11.47 -18.72 -5.96
N VAL A 169 10.59 -19.56 -6.49
CA VAL A 169 10.75 -21.02 -6.39
C VAL A 169 11.81 -21.53 -7.36
N ASN A 170 11.77 -21.09 -8.62
CA ASN A 170 12.70 -21.52 -9.65
C ASN A 170 14.16 -21.30 -9.25
N ASP A 171 14.96 -22.35 -9.40
CA ASP A 171 16.40 -22.33 -9.13
C ASP A 171 17.12 -21.62 -10.29
N SER A 172 17.16 -20.30 -10.21
CA SER A 172 17.99 -19.50 -11.11
C SER A 172 19.43 -19.46 -10.59
N PRO A 173 20.43 -19.48 -11.50
CA PRO A 173 21.84 -19.39 -11.11
C PRO A 173 22.15 -18.04 -10.44
N ALA A 174 23.29 -17.98 -9.76
CA ALA A 174 23.84 -16.71 -9.27
C ALA A 174 23.94 -15.71 -10.44
N PRO A 175 23.61 -14.42 -10.24
CA PRO A 175 23.37 -13.71 -8.97
C PRO A 175 21.91 -13.70 -8.46
N TRP A 176 20.96 -14.32 -9.15
CA TRP A 176 19.52 -14.22 -8.80
C TRP A 176 19.22 -14.72 -7.39
N HIS A 177 19.93 -15.75 -6.93
CA HIS A 177 19.77 -16.30 -5.58
C HIS A 177 19.86 -15.23 -4.47
N GLN A 178 20.82 -14.30 -4.56
CA GLN A 178 20.97 -13.22 -3.58
C GLN A 178 19.77 -12.26 -3.62
N ILE A 179 19.24 -11.98 -4.81
CA ILE A 179 18.03 -11.18 -4.97
C ILE A 179 16.83 -11.88 -4.35
N VAL A 180 16.68 -13.20 -4.51
CA VAL A 180 15.59 -13.97 -3.88
C VAL A 180 15.65 -13.84 -2.36
N VAL A 181 16.84 -13.94 -1.76
CA VAL A 181 17.04 -13.75 -0.32
C VAL A 181 16.55 -12.35 0.10
N GLU A 182 16.93 -11.30 -0.63
CA GLU A 182 16.48 -9.93 -0.33
C GLU A 182 14.97 -9.72 -0.52
N ILE A 183 14.37 -10.33 -1.55
CA ILE A 183 12.93 -10.32 -1.77
C ILE A 183 12.22 -10.99 -0.59
N LEU A 184 12.73 -12.14 -0.14
CA LEU A 184 12.17 -12.86 0.98
C LEU A 184 12.32 -12.09 2.29
N LYS A 185 13.47 -11.45 2.59
CA LYS A 185 13.60 -10.54 3.74
C LYS A 185 12.48 -9.50 3.76
N TYR A 186 12.24 -8.86 2.62
CA TYR A 186 11.21 -7.85 2.48
C TYR A 186 9.80 -8.40 2.73
N LEU A 187 9.50 -9.60 2.23
CA LEU A 187 8.19 -10.23 2.42
C LEU A 187 7.99 -10.71 3.87
N LEU A 188 9.02 -11.29 4.50
CA LEU A 188 8.99 -11.77 5.88
C LEU A 188 8.70 -10.63 6.86
N GLN A 189 9.35 -9.48 6.70
CA GLN A 189 9.06 -8.25 7.45
C GLN A 189 7.61 -7.77 7.31
N ARG A 190 6.87 -8.31 6.34
CA ARG A 190 5.48 -7.94 6.03
C ARG A 190 4.54 -9.13 6.18
N ASN A 191 4.79 -9.98 7.18
CA ASN A 191 3.90 -11.05 7.62
C ASN A 191 3.69 -12.14 6.56
N PHE A 192 4.70 -12.42 5.73
CA PHE A 192 4.61 -13.43 4.66
C PHE A 192 4.05 -14.77 5.15
N PHE A 193 4.62 -15.33 6.22
CA PHE A 193 4.17 -16.61 6.77
C PHE A 193 2.78 -16.56 7.38
N LEU A 194 2.38 -15.43 7.96
CA LEU A 194 1.03 -15.26 8.50
C LEU A 194 0.00 -15.31 7.38
N TYR A 195 0.23 -14.60 6.27
CA TYR A 195 -0.64 -14.66 5.11
C TYR A 195 -0.64 -16.05 4.47
N LEU A 196 0.52 -16.66 4.31
CA LEU A 196 0.65 -17.99 3.70
C LEU A 196 -0.06 -19.07 4.53
N ARG A 197 0.08 -19.03 5.86
CA ARG A 197 -0.65 -19.91 6.78
C ARG A 197 -2.16 -19.73 6.64
N ALA A 198 -2.65 -18.49 6.67
CA ALA A 198 -4.08 -18.22 6.54
C ALA A 198 -4.64 -18.69 5.17
N ILE A 199 -3.85 -18.56 4.09
CA ILE A 199 -4.20 -19.11 2.78
C ILE A 199 -4.27 -20.65 2.87
N ILE A 200 -3.26 -21.32 3.42
CA ILE A 200 -3.23 -22.79 3.53
C ILE A 200 -4.39 -23.30 4.39
N ASP A 201 -4.63 -22.69 5.54
CA ASP A 201 -5.70 -23.07 6.47
C ASP A 201 -7.08 -22.92 5.80
N GLY A 202 -7.29 -21.84 5.04
CA GLY A 202 -8.51 -21.62 4.25
C GLY A 202 -8.69 -22.55 3.06
N GLN A 203 -7.62 -23.21 2.59
CA GLN A 203 -7.62 -24.10 1.42
C GLN A 203 -7.46 -25.58 1.81
N SER A 204 -7.53 -25.90 3.11
CA SER A 204 -7.35 -27.23 3.68
C SER A 204 -8.32 -28.30 3.13
N GLY A 205 -9.42 -27.89 2.49
CA GLY A 205 -10.34 -28.78 1.77
C GLY A 205 -9.90 -29.18 0.34
N LEU A 206 -8.82 -28.61 -0.21
CA LEU A 206 -8.35 -28.88 -1.58
C LEU A 206 -7.28 -29.98 -1.68
N ILE A 207 -6.85 -30.57 -0.56
CA ILE A 207 -5.95 -31.72 -0.59
C ILE A 207 -6.80 -32.93 -1.01
N PRO A 208 -6.53 -33.56 -2.17
CA PRO A 208 -7.27 -34.73 -2.59
C PRO A 208 -7.08 -35.83 -1.56
N THR A 209 -8.18 -36.40 -1.08
CA THR A 209 -8.16 -37.55 -0.17
C THR A 209 -7.82 -38.84 -0.91
N ASN A 210 -7.95 -38.85 -2.23
CA ASN A 210 -7.63 -39.97 -3.10
C ASN A 210 -6.21 -39.84 -3.67
N PRO A 211 -5.32 -40.83 -3.46
CA PRO A 211 -3.96 -40.83 -3.99
C PRO A 211 -3.88 -40.69 -5.52
N ALA A 212 -4.91 -41.14 -6.25
CA ALA A 212 -4.94 -41.07 -7.71
C ALA A 212 -5.09 -39.64 -8.25
N ASP A 213 -5.65 -38.74 -7.46
CA ASP A 213 -5.88 -37.33 -7.83
C ASP A 213 -4.68 -36.44 -7.49
N ILE A 214 -3.62 -37.00 -6.88
CA ILE A 214 -2.40 -36.30 -6.52
C ILE A 214 -1.53 -36.10 -7.78
N SER A 215 -1.59 -34.89 -8.34
CA SER A 215 -0.74 -34.41 -9.42
C SER A 215 0.26 -33.36 -8.90
N PRO A 216 1.50 -33.30 -9.43
CA PRO A 216 2.47 -32.26 -9.07
C PRO A 216 1.97 -30.84 -9.36
N ASN A 217 0.95 -30.68 -10.20
CA ASN A 217 0.34 -29.38 -10.52
C ASN A 217 -0.65 -28.88 -9.46
N LEU A 218 -0.90 -29.64 -8.39
CA LEU A 218 -1.79 -29.18 -7.35
C LEU A 218 -1.26 -27.92 -6.65
N PRO A 219 -2.14 -26.94 -6.32
CA PRO A 219 -1.77 -25.75 -5.58
C PRO A 219 -1.05 -26.04 -4.25
N CYS A 220 -1.38 -27.15 -3.58
CA CYS A 220 -0.75 -27.54 -2.31
C CYS A 220 0.78 -27.76 -2.43
N PHE A 221 1.26 -28.31 -3.54
CA PHE A 221 2.71 -28.46 -3.78
C PHE A 221 3.39 -27.11 -3.98
N ARG A 222 2.72 -26.16 -4.64
CA ARG A 222 3.23 -24.79 -4.80
C ARG A 222 3.34 -24.08 -3.45
N TYR A 223 2.31 -24.21 -2.60
CA TYR A 223 2.37 -23.66 -1.24
C TYR A 223 3.50 -24.26 -0.42
N LEU A 224 3.71 -25.58 -0.51
CA LEU A 224 4.82 -26.25 0.15
C LEU A 224 6.18 -25.71 -0.36
N GLN A 225 6.36 -25.54 -1.66
CA GLN A 225 7.59 -24.96 -2.19
C GLN A 225 7.82 -23.53 -1.69
N LEU A 226 6.75 -22.72 -1.60
CA LEU A 226 6.81 -21.36 -1.08
C LEU A 226 7.05 -21.27 0.43
N THR A 227 6.59 -22.25 1.22
CA THR A 227 6.93 -22.33 2.64
C THR A 227 8.37 -22.81 2.84
N MET A 228 8.84 -23.76 2.03
CA MET A 228 10.15 -24.38 2.19
C MET A 228 11.30 -23.52 1.68
N LYS A 229 11.12 -22.76 0.59
CA LYS A 229 12.20 -21.96 -0.01
C LYS A 229 12.82 -20.95 0.98
N PRO A 230 12.04 -20.14 1.73
CA PRO A 230 12.61 -19.24 2.74
C PRO A 230 13.33 -20.00 3.86
N LEU A 231 12.80 -21.14 4.30
CA LEU A 231 13.41 -21.97 5.35
C LEU A 231 14.75 -22.56 4.91
N TYR A 232 14.83 -23.05 3.68
CA TYR A 232 16.07 -23.55 3.08
C TYR A 232 17.11 -22.43 2.98
N LEU A 233 16.70 -21.26 2.47
CA LEU A 233 17.62 -20.13 2.28
C LEU A 233 18.13 -19.54 3.60
N ILE A 234 17.35 -19.62 4.68
CA ILE A 234 17.78 -19.20 6.02
C ILE A 234 18.91 -20.09 6.55
N GLN A 235 18.99 -21.37 6.18
CA GLN A 235 20.12 -22.22 6.57
C GLN A 235 21.45 -21.75 5.97
N TYR A 236 21.40 -21.03 4.85
CA TYR A 236 22.57 -20.46 4.16
C TYR A 236 22.77 -18.97 4.45
N ALA A 237 21.85 -18.32 5.16
CA ALA A 237 21.96 -16.92 5.52
C ALA A 237 22.64 -16.79 6.90
N GLU A 238 23.88 -16.28 6.93
CA GLU A 238 24.65 -16.02 8.16
C GLU A 238 24.07 -14.89 9.03
N ASP A 239 22.91 -14.33 8.67
CA ASP A 239 22.35 -13.10 9.20
C ASP A 239 21.30 -13.39 10.28
N GLU A 240 21.69 -13.29 11.56
CA GLU A 240 20.87 -13.56 12.77
C GLU A 240 19.50 -12.85 12.75
N ASN A 241 19.40 -11.71 12.07
CA ASN A 241 18.16 -10.92 11.97
C ASN A 241 17.00 -11.66 11.28
N PHE A 242 17.27 -12.70 10.47
CA PHE A 242 16.23 -13.50 9.84
C PHE A 242 15.44 -14.36 10.83
N ARG A 243 16.06 -14.76 11.95
CA ARG A 243 15.43 -15.68 12.92
C ARG A 243 14.22 -15.08 13.62
N TYR A 244 14.21 -13.77 13.83
CA TYR A 244 13.11 -13.05 14.52
C TYR A 244 11.81 -12.94 13.71
N PHE A 245 11.84 -13.23 12.41
CA PHE A 245 10.66 -13.15 11.54
C PHE A 245 10.02 -14.52 11.28
N LEU A 246 10.49 -15.57 11.95
CA LEU A 246 9.96 -16.92 11.81
C LEU A 246 8.73 -17.13 12.71
N PRO A 247 7.77 -17.97 12.28
CA PRO A 247 6.56 -18.26 13.05
C PRO A 247 6.81 -19.07 14.34
N PHE A 248 8.07 -19.40 14.67
CA PHE A 248 8.46 -20.25 15.80
C PHE A 248 9.45 -19.59 16.77
N SER A 249 9.69 -18.28 16.65
CA SER A 249 10.51 -17.49 17.58
C SER A 249 9.66 -16.68 18.53
#